data_AF-S7VFC4-F1
#
_entry.id   AF-S7VFC4-F1
#
_cell.length_a   1.000
_cell.length_b   1.000
_cell.length_c   1.000
_cell.angle_alpha   90.00
_cell.angle_beta   90.00
_cell.angle_gamma   90.00
#
_symmetry.space_group_name_H-M   'P 1'
#
loop_
_entity.id
_entity.type
_entity.pdbx_description
1 polymer ?
#
loop_
_entity_poly.entity_id
_entity_poly.type
_entity_poly.pdbx_seq_one_letter_code
_entity_poly.pdbx_strand_id
1 'polypeptide(L)' 'MRRVRTIREAILSHPGRYREVRWADVKQDLKALQQVTIEEGDRRLAIRSRSKSVCGKIFQAVGVAMPPTIREV' A
#
# COMPACT_ATOMS: atom_id res chain seq x y z
N MET A 1 20.54 -5.96 -5.31
CA MET A 1 20.10 -4.65 -4.75
C MET A 1 19.97 -3.54 -5.83
N ARG A 2 19.32 -3.78 -6.98
CA ARG A 2 19.19 -2.75 -8.04
C ARG A 2 17.82 -2.04 -8.09
N ARG A 3 16.82 -2.48 -7.31
CA ARG A 3 15.44 -1.96 -7.37
C ARG A 3 15.10 -0.81 -6.41
N VAL A 4 15.89 -0.59 -5.35
CA VAL A 4 15.57 0.43 -4.32
C VAL A 4 15.91 1.85 -4.77
N ARG A 5 16.92 2.03 -5.62
CA ARG A 5 17.32 3.36 -6.13
C ARG A 5 16.28 3.98 -7.06
N THR A 6 15.62 3.16 -7.89
CA THR A 6 14.64 3.61 -8.89
C THR A 6 13.38 4.20 -8.25
N ILE A 7 12.98 3.69 -7.07
CA ILE A 7 11.85 4.20 -6.29
C ILE A 7 12.12 5.64 -5.88
N ARG A 8 13.34 5.95 -5.40
CA ARG A 8 13.71 7.30 -4.98
C ARG A 8 13.68 8.27 -6.17
N GLU A 9 14.24 7.88 -7.31
CA GLU A 9 14.28 8.76 -8.50
C GLU A 9 12.91 8.91 -9.16
N ALA A 10 12.17 7.84 -9.42
CA ALA A 10 10.91 7.92 -10.15
C ALA A 10 9.78 8.59 -9.36
N ILE A 11 9.79 8.47 -8.02
CA ILE A 11 8.77 9.07 -7.14
C ILE A 11 9.09 10.53 -6.81
N LEU A 12 10.35 10.87 -6.57
CA LEU A 12 10.75 12.19 -6.06
C LEU A 12 11.07 13.23 -7.17
N SER A 13 11.07 12.85 -8.45
CA SER A 13 11.49 13.71 -9.56
C SER A 13 10.37 14.54 -10.22
N HIS A 14 9.10 14.37 -9.83
CA HIS A 14 7.97 15.11 -10.43
C HIS A 14 7.47 16.25 -9.52
N PRO A 15 7.76 17.52 -9.84
CA PRO A 15 7.21 18.66 -9.09
C PRO A 15 5.69 18.75 -9.28
N GLY A 16 4.95 18.87 -8.17
CA GLY A 16 3.51 19.19 -8.16
C GLY A 16 2.52 18.03 -7.89
N ARG A 17 2.93 16.75 -7.94
CA ARG A 17 2.05 15.59 -7.60
C ARG A 17 2.37 14.87 -6.30
N TYR A 18 3.49 15.21 -5.69
CA TYR A 18 3.92 14.72 -4.39
C TYR A 18 4.14 15.91 -3.45
N ARG A 19 3.06 16.34 -2.78
CA ARG A 19 3.24 17.05 -1.50
C ARG A 19 4.03 16.07 -0.63
N GLU A 20 5.20 16.48 -0.19
CA GLU A 20 6.25 15.68 0.47
C GLU A 20 5.75 14.36 1.08
N VAL A 21 6.20 13.22 0.54
CA VAL A 21 5.95 11.92 1.17
C VAL A 21 6.91 11.79 2.34
N ARG A 22 6.43 12.12 3.54
CA ARG A 22 7.27 12.00 4.74
C ARG A 22 7.35 10.54 5.14
N TRP A 23 8.54 10.12 5.55
CA TRP A 23 8.78 8.76 6.01
C TRP A 23 7.90 8.36 7.21
N ALA A 24 7.51 9.32 8.04
CA ALA A 24 6.56 9.11 9.13
C ALA A 24 5.19 8.67 8.61
N ASP A 25 4.67 9.35 7.59
CA ASP A 25 3.38 9.06 6.98
C ASP A 25 3.41 7.69 6.27
N VAL A 26 4.52 7.35 5.61
CA VAL A 26 4.76 6.02 5.03
C VAL A 26 4.69 4.92 6.08
N LYS A 27 5.44 5.06 7.18
CA LYS A 27 5.44 4.06 8.27
C LYS A 27 4.05 3.92 8.89
N GLN A 28 3.36 5.03 9.12
CA GLN A 28 2.03 5.02 9.70
C GLN A 28 1.02 4.33 8.78
N ASP A 29 1.01 4.66 7.49
CA ASP A 29 0.05 4.10 6.54
C ASP A 29 0.30 2.61 6.30
N LEU A 30 1.55 2.18 6.23
CA LEU A 30 1.89 0.76 6.12
C LEU A 30 1.50 -0.01 7.40
N LYS A 31 1.66 0.60 8.58
CA LYS A 31 1.22 -0.01 9.85
C LYS A 31 -0.31 -0.09 9.95
N ALA A 32 -1.02 0.89 9.40
CA ALA A 32 -2.47 0.91 9.34
C ALA A 32 -3.05 -0.07 8.31
N LEU A 33 -2.25 -0.48 7.32
CA LEU A 33 -2.62 -1.51 6.37
C LEU A 33 -2.57 -2.88 7.03
N GLN A 34 -3.74 -3.43 7.33
CA GLN A 34 -3.89 -4.71 8.02
C GLN A 34 -4.87 -5.57 7.22
N GLN A 35 -4.75 -6.88 7.37
CA GLN A 35 -5.70 -7.84 6.82
C GLN A 35 -6.17 -8.74 7.96
N VAL A 36 -7.48 -8.89 8.07
CA VAL A 36 -8.13 -9.86 8.95
C VAL A 36 -8.74 -10.94 8.06
N THR A 37 -8.66 -12.19 8.50
CA THR A 37 -9.39 -13.29 7.85
C THR A 37 -10.58 -13.64 8.73
N ILE A 38 -11.77 -13.69 8.13
CA ILE A 38 -12.99 -14.15 8.78
C ILE A 38 -13.32 -15.51 8.18
N GLU A 39 -13.63 -16.48 9.05
CA GLU A 39 -14.08 -17.81 8.68
C GLU A 39 -15.56 -17.93 9.05
N GLU A 40 -16.39 -18.28 8.08
CA GLU A 40 -17.84 -18.46 8.25
C GLU A 40 -18.27 -19.74 7.50
N GLY A 41 -18.41 -20.83 8.25
CA GLY A 41 -18.64 -22.16 7.69
C GLY A 41 -17.48 -22.58 6.77
N ASP A 42 -17.78 -22.94 5.53
CA ASP A 42 -16.81 -23.33 4.51
C ASP A 42 -16.21 -22.12 3.75
N ARG A 43 -16.58 -20.89 4.13
CA ARG A 43 -16.13 -19.67 3.45
C ARG A 43 -15.08 -18.96 4.27
N ARG A 44 -14.03 -18.50 3.58
CA ARG A 44 -12.94 -17.73 4.17
C ARG A 44 -12.83 -16.40 3.45
N LEU A 45 -12.98 -15.30 4.18
CA LEU A 45 -12.93 -13.95 3.64
C LEU A 45 -11.72 -13.21 4.20
N ALA A 46 -10.87 -12.69 3.32
CA ALA A 46 -9.84 -11.72 3.69
C ALA A 46 -10.41 -10.30 3.56
N ILE A 47 -10.42 -9.58 4.66
CA ILE A 47 -10.82 -8.18 4.75
C ILE A 47 -9.58 -7.35 5.06
N ARG A 48 -9.21 -6.47 4.13
CA ARG A 48 -8.12 -5.50 4.28
C ARG A 48 -8.67 -4.19 4.83
N SER A 49 -7.92 -3.53 5.71
CA SER A 49 -8.23 -2.17 6.14
C SER A 49 -8.23 -1.19 4.95
N ARG A 50 -9.05 -0.15 5.04
CA ARG A 50 -9.11 0.89 4.00
C ARG A 50 -7.74 1.57 3.88
N SER A 51 -7.13 1.51 2.70
CA SER A 51 -5.92 2.29 2.40
C SER A 51 -6.22 3.78 2.47
N LYS A 52 -5.46 4.51 3.29
CA LYS A 52 -5.48 5.96 3.38
C LYS A 52 -4.19 6.55 2.80
N SER A 53 -4.27 7.81 2.40
CA SER A 53 -3.12 8.67 2.08
C SER A 53 -2.10 8.07 1.10
N VAL A 54 -0.88 7.77 1.54
CA VAL A 54 0.28 7.48 0.69
C VAL A 54 0.36 6.01 0.27
N CYS A 55 -0.41 5.14 0.91
CA CYS A 55 -0.36 3.69 0.72
C CYS A 55 -0.52 3.27 -0.75
N GLY A 56 -1.50 3.84 -1.48
CA GLY A 56 -1.71 3.52 -2.89
C GLY A 56 -0.53 3.91 -3.79
N LYS A 57 0.12 5.03 -3.49
CA LYS A 57 1.29 5.51 -4.25
C LYS A 57 2.52 4.63 -4.00
N ILE A 58 2.69 4.14 -2.77
CA ILE A 58 3.77 3.20 -2.43
C ILE A 58 3.61 1.90 -3.22
N PHE A 59 2.40 1.32 -3.24
CA PHE A 59 2.10 0.10 -4.00
C PHE A 59 2.34 0.28 -5.50
N GLN A 60 1.89 1.41 -6.06
CA GLN A 60 2.17 1.77 -7.45
C GLN A 60 3.67 1.86 -7.73
N ALA A 61 4.44 2.51 -6.84
CA ALA A 61 5.87 2.69 -7.01
C ALA A 61 6.67 1.38 -6.95
N VAL A 62 6.22 0.40 -6.18
CA VAL A 62 6.83 -0.93 -6.13
C VAL A 62 6.28 -1.89 -7.20
N GLY A 63 5.33 -1.42 -8.03
CA GLY A 63 4.71 -2.22 -9.09
C GLY A 63 3.79 -3.33 -8.59
N VAL A 64 3.20 -3.17 -7.40
CA VAL A 64 2.31 -4.16 -6.79
C VAL A 64 0.87 -3.65 -6.87
N ALA A 65 -0.01 -4.45 -7.45
CA ALA A 65 -1.45 -4.17 -7.42
C ALA A 65 -1.99 -4.35 -5.99
N MET A 66 -2.73 -3.36 -5.51
CA MET A 66 -3.38 -3.47 -4.21
C MET A 66 -4.52 -4.50 -4.31
N PRO A 67 -4.57 -5.53 -3.45
CA PRO A 67 -5.66 -6.48 -3.46
C PRO A 67 -7.01 -5.81 -3.10
N PRO A 68 -8.14 -6.39 -3.53
CA PRO A 68 -9.46 -5.91 -3.15
C PRO A 68 -9.62 -5.79 -1.63
N THR A 69 -10.46 -4.85 -1.20
CA THR A 69 -10.73 -4.65 0.24
C THR A 69 -11.38 -5.87 0.89
N ILE A 70 -12.23 -6.58 0.16
CA ILE A 70 -12.84 -7.83 0.58
C ILE A 70 -12.61 -8.83 -0.55
N ARG A 71 -12.12 -10.02 -0.22
CA ARG A 71 -11.96 -11.13 -1.16
C ARG A 71 -12.16 -12.46 -0.45
N GLU A 72 -12.64 -13.45 -1.19
CA GLU A 72 -12.63 -14.85 -0.76
C GLU A 72 -11.19 -15.40 -0.90
N VAL A 73 -10.78 -16.29 0.01
CA VAL A 73 -9.41 -16.82 0.13
C VAL A 73 -9.40 -18.34 0.16
#